data_AF-A0A2T7LVF0-F1
#
_entry.id   AF-A0A2T7LVF0-F1
#
_cell.length_a   1.000
_cell.length_b   1.000
_cell.length_c   1.000
_cell.angle_alpha   90.00
_cell.angle_beta   90.00
_cell.angle_gamma   90.00
#
_symmetry.space_group_name_H-M   'P 1'
#
loop_
_entity.id
_entity.type
_entity.pdbx_description
1 polymer ?
#
loop_
_entity_poly.entity_id
_entity_poly.type
_entity_poly.pdbx_seq_one_letter_code
_entity_poly.pdbx_strand_id
1 'polypeptide(L)'
;MVFIHGFNSSAEMWDPLLSRMRPDEGLRDVTALPFSYDTRLWQPSPLRQIPSFDTVADSLKEFLVTEAERFDHLMLVCHSQGGLVAQRSLTRMLVEGRGKDMARILRVVLLACPNNGSQLGMTLRRAVLPRNKQEQQLRPLDQQITDTQRTVLRDLVNAREVTERTCPIPFSVYAGETDNVVTPASALGAFPDASVLPGDHSGIVRTERCFATLRRLMLSALVTGTAAGQDPVSAASALPAVLSSTVATAPRTSPPSVDSAQQAPPATFPDTLDIVQVAERIPDMDDPDFRRQVVRLMRSALEPQAGFSAGFRAHPRDHLLEIVGRCQSHILRGAALAAFRDALGTLRPDDAATVELRAMIKDPE
;
A
#
# COMPACT_ATOMS: atom_id res chain seq x y z
N MET A 1 22.99 -6.94 5.40
CA MET A 1 21.53 -7.12 5.55
C MET A 1 21.02 -6.16 6.60
N VAL A 2 20.00 -5.36 6.27
CA VAL A 2 19.37 -4.41 7.20
C VAL A 2 18.08 -5.02 7.72
N PHE A 3 17.92 -5.09 9.04
CA PHE A 3 16.76 -5.71 9.69
C PHE A 3 15.86 -4.65 10.31
N ILE A 4 14.59 -4.60 9.90
CA ILE A 4 13.66 -3.52 10.24
C ILE A 4 12.47 -4.11 11.00
N HIS A 5 12.39 -3.85 12.30
CA HIS A 5 11.39 -4.44 13.19
C HIS A 5 9.98 -3.85 12.97
N GLY A 6 8.97 -4.56 13.50
CA GLY A 6 7.57 -4.17 13.43
C GLY A 6 7.08 -3.30 14.60
N PHE A 7 5.76 -3.16 14.67
CA PHE A 7 5.06 -2.36 15.68
C PHE A 7 5.23 -2.89 17.10
N ASN A 8 5.39 -2.02 18.09
CA ASN A 8 5.57 -2.38 19.50
C ASN A 8 6.66 -3.45 19.73
N SER A 9 7.74 -3.38 18.94
CA SER A 9 8.87 -4.31 18.96
C SER A 9 10.20 -3.53 19.00
N SER A 10 11.31 -4.26 19.02
CA SER A 10 12.68 -3.74 19.00
C SER A 10 13.55 -4.58 18.06
N ALA A 11 14.79 -4.14 17.80
CA ALA A 11 15.76 -4.92 17.04
C ALA A 11 16.02 -6.33 17.61
N GLU A 12 15.82 -6.55 18.91
CA GLU A 12 16.03 -7.84 19.60
C GLU A 12 15.11 -8.94 19.04
N MET A 13 14.01 -8.58 18.38
CA MET A 13 13.14 -9.57 17.73
C MET A 13 13.86 -10.42 16.68
N TRP A 14 14.98 -9.91 16.16
CA TRP A 14 15.79 -10.56 15.15
C TRP A 14 16.81 -11.54 15.73
N ASP A 15 17.06 -11.53 17.04
CA ASP A 15 18.09 -12.37 17.68
C ASP A 15 17.98 -13.88 17.35
N PRO A 16 16.77 -14.49 17.26
CA PRO A 16 16.64 -15.88 16.82
C PRO A 16 17.17 -16.15 15.40
N LEU A 17 17.04 -15.18 14.49
CA LEU A 17 17.63 -15.30 13.14
C LEU A 17 19.11 -14.99 13.17
N LEU A 18 19.52 -13.93 13.86
CA LEU A 18 20.92 -13.51 13.91
C LEU A 18 21.81 -14.57 14.57
N SER A 19 21.32 -15.24 15.62
CA SER A 19 22.03 -16.35 16.27
C SER A 19 22.26 -17.55 15.34
N ARG A 20 21.38 -17.78 14.35
CA ARG A 20 21.56 -18.82 13.32
C ARG A 20 22.47 -18.37 12.17
N MET A 21 22.43 -17.08 11.82
CA MET A 21 23.29 -16.51 10.79
C MET A 21 24.77 -16.50 11.20
N ARG A 22 25.06 -16.13 12.46
CA ARG A 22 26.44 -15.98 12.97
C ARG A 22 27.35 -17.21 12.75
N PRO A 23 26.91 -18.46 13.03
CA PRO A 23 27.73 -19.65 12.80
C PRO A 23 27.68 -20.18 11.36
N ASP A 24 26.83 -19.64 10.47
CA ASP A 24 26.68 -20.17 9.11
C ASP A 24 27.87 -19.76 8.22
N GLU A 25 28.68 -20.75 7.83
CA GLU A 25 29.87 -20.49 7.01
C GLU A 25 29.55 -19.84 5.67
N GLY A 26 28.36 -20.12 5.11
CA GLY A 26 27.91 -19.53 3.86
C GLY A 26 27.49 -18.06 3.98
N LEU A 27 27.41 -17.52 5.19
CA LEU A 27 27.02 -16.14 5.47
C LEU A 27 28.15 -15.32 6.16
N ARG A 28 29.40 -15.80 6.13
CA ARG A 28 30.55 -15.13 6.78
C ARG A 28 30.77 -13.70 6.30
N ASP A 29 30.52 -13.43 5.02
CA ASP A 29 30.67 -12.09 4.42
C ASP A 29 29.42 -11.21 4.59
N VAL A 30 28.42 -11.70 5.33
CA VAL A 30 27.16 -10.99 5.55
C VAL A 30 27.15 -10.32 6.92
N THR A 31 27.15 -9.00 6.91
CA THR A 31 26.91 -8.23 8.13
C THR A 31 25.43 -7.98 8.36
N ALA A 32 24.94 -8.27 9.56
CA ALA A 32 23.60 -7.89 10.01
C ALA A 32 23.61 -6.48 10.63
N LEU A 33 22.69 -5.63 10.18
CA LEU A 33 22.52 -4.26 10.62
C LEU A 33 21.08 -4.09 11.14
N PRO A 34 20.83 -4.26 12.44
CA PRO A 34 19.51 -4.02 13.00
C PRO A 34 19.20 -2.51 13.04
N PHE A 35 18.14 -2.11 12.38
CA PHE A 35 17.60 -0.75 12.46
C PHE A 35 16.52 -0.70 13.55
N SER A 36 16.64 0.27 14.45
CA SER A 36 15.70 0.49 15.56
C SER A 36 15.01 1.83 15.45
N TYR A 37 13.72 1.88 15.77
CA TYR A 37 12.95 3.10 15.86
C TYR A 37 11.88 3.01 16.95
N ASP A 38 11.44 4.16 17.49
CA ASP A 38 10.38 4.17 18.49
C ASP A 38 9.02 3.87 17.84
N THR A 39 8.35 2.84 18.34
CA THR A 39 7.10 2.28 17.80
C THR A 39 6.09 1.99 18.92
N ARG A 40 6.24 2.67 20.06
CA ARG A 40 5.38 2.47 21.23
C ARG A 40 3.98 3.04 20.99
N LEU A 41 2.97 2.41 21.59
CA LEU A 41 1.59 2.89 21.62
C LEU A 41 1.39 4.14 22.48
N TRP A 42 2.28 4.38 23.43
CA TRP A 42 2.11 5.40 24.45
C TRP A 42 3.45 6.04 24.83
N GLN A 43 3.44 7.36 24.98
CA GLN A 43 4.57 8.17 25.39
C GLN A 43 4.15 9.09 26.55
N PRO A 44 4.44 8.73 27.82
CA PRO A 44 4.00 9.51 28.98
C PRO A 44 4.69 10.87 29.11
N SER A 45 5.87 11.03 28.50
CA SER A 45 6.65 12.24 28.63
C SER A 45 6.11 13.33 27.71
N PRO A 46 5.66 14.51 28.22
CA PRO A 46 5.18 15.62 27.39
C PRO A 46 6.29 16.24 26.53
N LEU A 47 7.56 15.97 26.85
CA LEU A 47 8.73 16.41 26.09
C LEU A 47 9.13 15.46 24.95
N ARG A 48 8.40 14.36 24.73
CA ARG A 48 8.72 13.36 23.70
C ARG A 48 7.51 13.12 22.81
N GLN A 49 7.76 13.05 21.51
CA GLN A 49 6.75 12.73 20.51
C GLN A 49 7.00 11.33 19.95
N ILE A 50 5.92 10.55 19.75
CA ILE A 50 6.00 9.30 18.98
C ILE A 50 6.25 9.69 17.52
N PRO A 51 7.31 9.20 16.87
CA PRO A 51 7.66 9.61 15.52
C PRO A 51 6.54 9.27 14.54
N SER A 52 6.31 10.17 13.59
CA SER A 52 5.39 9.89 12.48
C SER A 52 5.98 8.82 11.56
N PHE A 53 5.12 8.21 10.75
CA PHE A 53 5.56 7.21 9.78
C PHE A 53 6.59 7.76 8.77
N ASP A 54 6.43 9.02 8.34
CA ASP A 54 7.40 9.70 7.47
C ASP A 54 8.72 9.98 8.19
N THR A 55 8.65 10.35 9.48
CA THR A 55 9.85 10.56 10.31
C THR A 55 10.66 9.28 10.45
N VAL A 56 10.00 8.14 10.67
CA VAL A 56 10.69 6.84 10.74
C VAL A 56 11.27 6.45 9.37
N ALA A 57 10.55 6.71 8.28
CA ALA A 57 11.04 6.44 6.93
C ALA A 57 12.27 7.29 6.57
N ASP A 58 12.30 8.55 6.97
CA ASP A 58 13.46 9.44 6.82
C ASP A 58 14.62 9.00 7.72
N SER A 59 14.35 8.52 8.94
CA SER A 59 15.36 7.92 9.82
C SER A 59 15.98 6.65 9.20
N LEU A 60 15.16 5.77 8.60
CA LEU A 60 15.66 4.62 7.87
C LEU A 60 16.51 5.03 6.67
N LYS A 61 16.08 6.06 5.92
CA LYS A 61 16.87 6.60 4.80
C LYS A 61 18.25 7.05 5.29
N GLU A 62 18.30 7.78 6.39
CA GLU A 62 19.56 8.25 6.97
C GLU A 62 20.43 7.08 7.44
N PHE A 63 19.84 6.07 8.09
CA PHE A 63 20.54 4.85 8.48
C PHE A 63 21.15 4.12 7.28
N LEU A 64 20.43 4.04 6.16
CA LEU A 64 20.97 3.44 4.94
C LEU A 64 22.15 4.25 4.40
N VAL A 65 22.10 5.58 4.48
CA VAL A 65 23.18 6.45 3.99
C VAL A 65 24.40 6.42 4.88
N THR A 66 24.24 6.34 6.19
CA THR A 66 25.33 6.49 7.17
C THR A 66 25.86 5.15 7.66
N GLU A 67 25.02 4.35 8.29
CA GLU A 67 25.42 3.08 8.91
C GLU A 67 25.64 1.97 7.88
N ALA A 68 24.91 2.03 6.76
CA ALA A 68 25.04 1.09 5.66
C ALA A 68 25.89 1.63 4.49
N GLU A 69 26.56 2.78 4.64
CA GLU A 69 27.36 3.42 3.58
C GLU A 69 28.39 2.46 3.00
N ARG A 70 29.19 1.84 3.88
CA ARG A 70 30.34 0.99 3.57
C ARG A 70 30.03 -0.32 2.85
N PHE A 71 28.77 -0.61 2.56
CA PHE A 71 28.34 -1.86 1.95
C PHE A 71 27.91 -1.61 0.49
N ASP A 72 28.56 -2.34 -0.43
CA ASP A 72 28.27 -2.27 -1.87
C ASP A 72 26.90 -2.87 -2.22
N HIS A 73 26.41 -3.78 -1.37
CA HIS A 73 25.16 -4.50 -1.58
C HIS A 73 24.35 -4.58 -0.29
N LEU A 74 23.05 -4.31 -0.42
CA LEU A 74 22.10 -4.32 0.67
C LEU A 74 20.95 -5.28 0.37
N MET A 75 20.48 -5.96 1.41
CA MET A 75 19.19 -6.65 1.43
C MET A 75 18.44 -6.15 2.65
N LEU A 76 17.21 -5.70 2.46
CA LEU A 76 16.34 -5.23 3.54
C LEU A 76 15.43 -6.38 3.97
N VAL A 77 15.40 -6.72 5.25
CA VAL A 77 14.51 -7.73 5.82
C VAL A 77 13.61 -7.05 6.82
N CYS A 78 12.31 -7.08 6.54
CA CYS A 78 11.34 -6.27 7.26
C CYS A 78 10.27 -7.15 7.87
N HIS A 79 9.82 -6.81 9.07
CA HIS A 79 8.71 -7.47 9.74
C HIS A 79 7.54 -6.52 9.95
N SER A 80 6.31 -6.99 9.68
CA SER A 80 5.08 -6.26 10.00
C SER A 80 5.13 -4.80 9.53
N GLN A 81 4.85 -3.83 10.41
CA GLN A 81 4.92 -2.39 10.11
C GLN A 81 6.28 -1.93 9.57
N GLY A 82 7.39 -2.58 9.92
CA GLY A 82 8.71 -2.26 9.41
C GLY A 82 8.81 -2.38 7.89
N GLY A 83 8.03 -3.29 7.29
CA GLY A 83 7.94 -3.43 5.83
C GLY A 83 7.27 -2.23 5.16
N LEU A 84 6.33 -1.59 5.84
CA LEU A 84 5.72 -0.36 5.36
C LEU A 84 6.71 0.80 5.46
N VAL A 85 7.45 0.89 6.58
CA VAL A 85 8.49 1.92 6.79
C VAL A 85 9.53 1.84 5.67
N ALA A 86 10.00 0.63 5.35
CA ALA A 86 10.92 0.39 4.25
C ALA A 86 10.34 0.88 2.91
N GLN A 87 9.12 0.46 2.57
CA GLN A 87 8.45 0.89 1.35
C GLN A 87 8.35 2.42 1.26
N ARG A 88 7.95 3.09 2.35
CA ARG A 88 7.84 4.56 2.39
C ARG A 88 9.19 5.26 2.25
N SER A 89 10.22 4.71 2.88
CA SER A 89 11.59 5.24 2.76
C SER A 89 12.07 5.19 1.32
N LEU A 90 11.91 4.04 0.66
CA LEU A 90 12.31 3.84 -0.74
C LEU A 90 11.52 4.73 -1.70
N THR A 91 10.19 4.87 -1.54
CA THR A 91 9.42 5.77 -2.41
C THR A 91 9.81 7.22 -2.23
N ARG A 92 10.15 7.65 -1.01
CA ARG A 92 10.65 9.01 -0.76
C ARG A 92 12.02 9.23 -1.40
N MET A 93 12.91 8.25 -1.35
CA MET A 93 14.18 8.31 -2.09
C MET A 93 13.96 8.49 -3.60
N LEU A 94 12.99 7.79 -4.22
CA LEU A 94 12.62 8.03 -5.61
C LEU A 94 12.02 9.44 -5.83
N VAL A 95 11.22 9.95 -4.89
CA VAL A 95 10.69 11.32 -4.95
C VAL A 95 11.82 12.37 -4.89
N GLU A 96 12.92 12.03 -4.24
CA GLU A 96 14.14 12.87 -4.13
C GLU A 96 15.11 12.67 -5.32
N GLY A 97 14.79 11.82 -6.30
CA GLY A 97 15.66 11.55 -7.45
C GLY A 97 16.80 10.57 -7.17
N ARG A 98 16.73 9.83 -6.05
CA ARG A 98 17.79 8.96 -5.54
C ARG A 98 17.68 7.50 -6.00
N GLY A 99 17.01 7.22 -7.11
CA GLY A 99 16.87 5.86 -7.62
C GLY A 99 18.22 5.17 -7.89
N LYS A 100 19.25 5.91 -8.30
CA LYS A 100 20.61 5.37 -8.49
C LYS A 100 21.26 4.90 -7.18
N ASP A 101 21.09 5.64 -6.10
CA ASP A 101 21.62 5.27 -4.77
C ASP A 101 21.00 3.96 -4.26
N MET A 102 19.79 3.65 -4.73
CA MET A 102 19.07 2.43 -4.37
C MET A 102 19.50 1.21 -5.18
N ALA A 103 20.30 1.35 -6.24
CA ALA A 103 20.74 0.24 -7.09
C ALA A 103 21.55 -0.82 -6.32
N ARG A 104 22.17 -0.44 -5.20
CA ARG A 104 22.84 -1.38 -4.30
C ARG A 104 21.89 -2.28 -3.50
N ILE A 105 20.60 -1.95 -3.44
CA ILE A 105 19.60 -2.76 -2.74
C ILE A 105 19.18 -3.91 -3.67
N LEU A 106 19.76 -5.08 -3.44
CA LEU A 106 19.56 -6.26 -4.28
C LEU A 106 18.19 -6.92 -4.06
N ARG A 107 17.57 -6.72 -2.89
CA ARG A 107 16.27 -7.30 -2.54
C ARG A 107 15.65 -6.66 -1.31
N VAL A 108 14.33 -6.65 -1.28
CA VAL A 108 13.53 -6.42 -0.08
C VAL A 108 12.76 -7.69 0.28
N VAL A 109 12.81 -8.10 1.53
CA VAL A 109 12.04 -9.23 2.07
C VAL A 109 11.03 -8.69 3.07
N LEU A 110 9.75 -9.01 2.86
CA LEU A 110 8.64 -8.58 3.70
C LEU A 110 8.05 -9.81 4.43
N LEU A 111 8.15 -9.84 5.75
CA LEU A 111 7.64 -10.91 6.60
C LEU A 111 6.41 -10.40 7.36
N ALA A 112 5.24 -11.00 7.13
CA ALA A 112 3.97 -10.62 7.78
C ALA A 112 3.64 -9.11 7.66
N CYS A 113 4.07 -8.47 6.57
CA CYS A 113 3.86 -7.03 6.35
C CYS A 113 2.47 -6.76 5.76
N PRO A 114 1.62 -5.94 6.38
CA PRO A 114 0.26 -5.68 5.89
C PRO A 114 0.27 -4.71 4.69
N ASN A 115 0.60 -5.25 3.53
CA ASN A 115 0.82 -4.47 2.30
C ASN A 115 -0.46 -3.82 1.76
N ASN A 116 -1.64 -4.30 2.14
CA ASN A 116 -2.91 -3.70 1.76
C ASN A 116 -3.44 -2.79 2.87
N GLY A 117 -3.50 -1.47 2.59
CA GLY A 117 -3.86 -0.44 3.57
C GLY A 117 -5.21 -0.66 4.27
N SER A 118 -6.22 -1.20 3.56
CA SER A 118 -7.56 -1.38 4.13
C SER A 118 -7.66 -2.38 5.30
N GLN A 119 -6.63 -3.19 5.55
CA GLN A 119 -6.62 -4.18 6.63
C GLN A 119 -5.84 -3.75 7.88
N LEU A 120 -4.96 -2.75 7.78
CA LEU A 120 -4.28 -2.17 8.95
C LEU A 120 -5.28 -1.54 9.92
N GLY A 121 -6.25 -0.79 9.38
CA GLY A 121 -7.39 -0.31 10.14
C GLY A 121 -8.12 -1.46 10.85
N MET A 122 -8.36 -2.60 10.20
CA MET A 122 -9.06 -3.76 10.78
C MET A 122 -8.28 -4.52 11.85
N THR A 123 -6.96 -4.67 11.69
CA THR A 123 -6.10 -5.34 12.66
C THR A 123 -5.88 -4.50 13.91
N LEU A 124 -5.68 -3.18 13.76
CA LEU A 124 -5.61 -2.26 14.89
C LEU A 124 -6.98 -2.12 15.58
N ARG A 125 -8.08 -2.13 14.81
CA ARG A 125 -9.48 -2.17 15.31
C ARG A 125 -9.77 -3.39 16.19
N ARG A 126 -9.13 -4.55 15.95
CA ARG A 126 -9.29 -5.74 16.81
C ARG A 126 -8.53 -5.64 18.13
N ALA A 127 -7.44 -4.86 18.19
CA ALA A 127 -6.61 -4.72 19.38
C ALA A 127 -7.02 -3.55 20.29
N VAL A 128 -7.65 -2.49 19.76
CA VAL A 128 -7.86 -1.23 20.50
C VAL A 128 -9.27 -0.65 20.26
N LEU A 129 -10.27 -1.20 20.96
CA LEU A 129 -11.62 -0.64 21.27
C LEU A 129 -12.52 -0.08 20.11
N PRO A 130 -13.82 -0.45 20.08
CA PRO A 130 -14.71 -0.27 18.92
C PRO A 130 -15.35 1.12 18.71
N ARG A 131 -14.92 2.19 19.38
CA ARG A 131 -15.53 3.54 19.24
C ARG A 131 -14.55 4.70 19.49
N ASN A 132 -13.62 4.98 18.57
CA ASN A 132 -12.62 6.02 18.81
C ASN A 132 -12.42 6.98 17.63
N LYS A 133 -12.38 8.29 17.92
CA LYS A 133 -12.11 9.39 16.94
C LYS A 133 -10.74 9.27 16.27
N GLN A 134 -9.85 8.43 16.81
CA GLN A 134 -8.58 8.04 16.19
C GLN A 134 -8.75 7.23 14.90
N GLU A 135 -9.90 6.58 14.66
CA GLU A 135 -10.17 5.87 13.41
C GLU A 135 -10.16 6.79 12.19
N GLN A 136 -10.63 8.03 12.34
CA GLN A 136 -10.59 9.04 11.28
C GLN A 136 -9.15 9.51 10.98
N GLN A 137 -8.23 9.39 11.93
CA GLN A 137 -6.81 9.72 11.78
C GLN A 137 -5.99 8.61 11.12
N LEU A 138 -6.52 7.38 11.06
CA LEU A 138 -5.88 6.25 10.36
C LEU A 138 -6.23 6.21 8.86
N ARG A 139 -7.32 6.84 8.42
CA ARG A 139 -7.68 6.90 6.99
C ARG A 139 -6.62 7.58 6.10
N PRO A 140 -5.98 8.70 6.52
CA PRO A 140 -4.84 9.25 5.79
C PRO A 140 -3.68 8.24 5.69
N LEU A 141 -3.47 7.43 6.72
CA LEU A 141 -2.43 6.40 6.73
C LEU A 141 -2.77 5.28 5.72
N ASP A 142 -4.03 4.84 5.63
CA ASP A 142 -4.45 3.83 4.65
C ASP A 142 -4.28 4.30 3.20
N GLN A 143 -4.61 5.56 2.91
CA GLN A 143 -4.40 6.16 1.58
C GLN A 143 -2.90 6.28 1.29
N GLN A 144 -2.13 6.79 2.24
CA GLN A 144 -0.68 6.93 2.11
C GLN A 144 0.01 5.58 1.88
N ILE A 145 -0.43 4.53 2.56
CA ILE A 145 0.09 3.16 2.37
C ILE A 145 -0.28 2.64 0.99
N THR A 146 -1.52 2.82 0.56
CA THR A 146 -1.99 2.40 -0.77
C THR A 146 -1.21 3.11 -1.88
N ASP A 147 -0.98 4.42 -1.76
CA ASP A 147 -0.21 5.19 -2.75
C ASP A 147 1.28 4.83 -2.73
N THR A 148 1.83 4.56 -1.54
CA THR A 148 3.19 4.06 -1.38
C THR A 148 3.34 2.69 -2.06
N GLN A 149 2.44 1.75 -1.80
CA GLN A 149 2.45 0.42 -2.42
C GLN A 149 2.33 0.53 -3.95
N ARG A 150 1.45 1.39 -4.47
CA ARG A 150 1.32 1.62 -5.91
C ARG A 150 2.64 2.11 -6.52
N THR A 151 3.32 3.03 -5.85
CA THR A 151 4.63 3.55 -6.26
C THR A 151 5.69 2.44 -6.22
N VAL A 152 5.76 1.65 -5.15
CA VAL A 152 6.67 0.49 -5.03
C VAL A 152 6.45 -0.49 -6.18
N LEU A 153 5.20 -0.87 -6.43
CA LEU A 153 4.89 -1.83 -7.49
C LEU A 153 5.30 -1.27 -8.86
N ARG A 154 5.00 0.00 -9.14
CA ARG A 154 5.29 0.62 -10.44
C ARG A 154 6.79 0.87 -10.65
N ASP A 155 7.43 1.54 -9.70
CA ASP A 155 8.75 2.16 -9.88
C ASP A 155 9.90 1.34 -9.29
N LEU A 156 9.59 0.28 -8.53
CA LEU A 156 10.59 -0.65 -8.00
C LEU A 156 10.40 -2.07 -8.51
N VAL A 157 9.24 -2.67 -8.28
CA VAL A 157 9.01 -4.09 -8.62
C VAL A 157 8.92 -4.30 -10.12
N ASN A 158 8.18 -3.44 -10.82
CA ASN A 158 7.97 -3.54 -12.27
C ASN A 158 8.89 -2.61 -13.09
N ALA A 159 9.81 -1.90 -12.43
CA ALA A 159 10.79 -1.08 -13.12
C ALA A 159 11.74 -1.95 -13.95
N ARG A 160 12.16 -1.43 -15.10
CA ARG A 160 13.07 -2.13 -16.04
C ARG A 160 14.48 -1.56 -16.04
N GLU A 161 14.64 -0.33 -15.55
CA GLU A 161 15.88 0.41 -15.59
C GLU A 161 16.06 1.26 -14.34
N VAL A 162 17.32 1.46 -13.97
CA VAL A 162 17.70 2.37 -12.88
C VAL A 162 17.76 3.79 -13.45
N THR A 163 16.91 4.66 -12.90
CA THR A 163 16.90 6.10 -13.19
C THR A 163 16.90 6.87 -11.87
N GLU A 164 16.71 8.19 -11.93
CA GLU A 164 16.48 8.98 -10.72
C GLU A 164 15.15 8.62 -10.03
N ARG A 165 14.16 8.13 -10.80
CA ARG A 165 12.78 7.92 -10.35
C ARG A 165 12.33 6.46 -10.36
N THR A 166 13.15 5.55 -10.86
CA THR A 166 12.89 4.10 -10.90
C THR A 166 14.14 3.33 -10.51
N CYS A 167 13.97 2.19 -9.86
CA CYS A 167 15.08 1.30 -9.54
C CYS A 167 14.55 -0.13 -9.43
N PRO A 168 14.88 -1.05 -10.35
CA PRO A 168 14.41 -2.43 -10.28
C PRO A 168 14.91 -3.09 -8.99
N ILE A 169 14.01 -3.37 -8.05
CA ILE A 169 14.32 -4.04 -6.79
C ILE A 169 13.34 -5.19 -6.62
N PRO A 170 13.82 -6.45 -6.57
CA PRO A 170 12.98 -7.60 -6.25
C PRO A 170 12.41 -7.52 -4.83
N PHE A 171 11.12 -7.86 -4.69
CA PHE A 171 10.45 -8.01 -3.39
C PHE A 171 10.03 -9.47 -3.20
N SER A 172 10.49 -10.12 -2.12
CA SER A 172 9.99 -11.42 -1.68
C SER A 172 9.08 -11.24 -0.48
N VAL A 173 7.83 -11.68 -0.57
CA VAL A 173 6.80 -11.37 0.41
C VAL A 173 6.22 -12.64 1.00
N TYR A 174 6.17 -12.71 2.34
CA TYR A 174 5.76 -13.91 3.06
C TYR A 174 4.68 -13.62 4.09
N ALA A 175 3.59 -14.39 4.04
CA ALA A 175 2.59 -14.46 5.10
C ALA A 175 2.97 -15.53 6.14
N GLY A 176 2.54 -15.35 7.40
CA GLY A 176 2.56 -16.42 8.38
C GLY A 176 1.35 -17.34 8.19
N GLU A 177 1.57 -18.65 8.19
CA GLU A 177 0.53 -19.67 8.00
C GLU A 177 -0.59 -19.56 9.04
N THR A 178 -0.24 -19.21 10.27
CA THR A 178 -1.18 -19.07 11.40
C THR A 178 -1.27 -17.61 11.87
N ASP A 179 -0.93 -16.65 11.02
CA ASP A 179 -0.99 -15.22 11.34
C ASP A 179 -2.45 -14.72 11.40
N ASN A 180 -2.90 -14.36 12.61
CA ASN A 180 -4.23 -13.80 12.87
C ASN A 180 -4.22 -12.26 13.00
N VAL A 181 -3.05 -11.65 12.91
CA VAL A 181 -2.85 -10.20 12.95
C VAL A 181 -2.91 -9.67 11.51
N VAL A 182 -2.11 -10.24 10.62
CA VAL A 182 -2.07 -9.87 9.20
C VAL A 182 -2.51 -11.06 8.36
N THR A 183 -3.67 -10.94 7.71
CA THR A 183 -4.16 -12.03 6.86
C THR A 183 -3.20 -12.30 5.70
N PRO A 184 -3.14 -13.53 5.17
CA PRO A 184 -2.32 -13.81 3.99
C PRO A 184 -2.63 -12.89 2.81
N ALA A 185 -3.89 -12.58 2.55
CA ALA A 185 -4.26 -11.65 1.48
C ALA A 185 -3.67 -10.23 1.69
N SER A 186 -3.62 -9.75 2.92
CA SER A 186 -2.93 -8.49 3.24
C SER A 186 -1.43 -8.60 3.07
N ALA A 187 -0.86 -9.70 3.57
CA ALA A 187 0.57 -9.90 3.61
C ALA A 187 1.14 -9.98 2.21
N LEU A 188 0.57 -10.83 1.35
CA LEU A 188 1.05 -11.07 0.00
C LEU A 188 0.80 -9.88 -0.93
N GLY A 189 -0.32 -9.18 -0.77
CA GLY A 189 -0.68 -8.05 -1.62
C GLY A 189 -0.68 -8.42 -3.10
N ALA A 190 -0.25 -7.48 -3.95
CA ALA A 190 -0.10 -7.68 -5.40
C ALA A 190 1.35 -7.98 -5.81
N PHE A 191 2.20 -8.44 -4.88
CA PHE A 191 3.59 -8.75 -5.18
C PHE A 191 3.74 -10.08 -5.94
N PRO A 192 4.63 -10.16 -6.94
CA PRO A 192 4.75 -11.35 -7.79
C PRO A 192 5.47 -12.52 -7.10
N ASP A 193 6.47 -12.25 -6.27
CA ASP A 193 7.20 -13.26 -5.49
C ASP A 193 6.61 -13.32 -4.07
N ALA A 194 5.52 -14.06 -3.95
CA ALA A 194 4.67 -14.15 -2.77
C ALA A 194 4.47 -15.60 -2.31
N SER A 195 4.64 -15.89 -1.02
CA SER A 195 4.44 -17.24 -0.48
C SER A 195 4.09 -17.24 1.02
N VAL A 196 3.88 -18.43 1.60
CA VAL A 196 3.54 -18.60 3.02
C VAL A 196 4.67 -19.32 3.74
N LEU A 197 4.98 -18.87 4.97
CA LEU A 197 5.92 -19.52 5.87
C LEU A 197 5.21 -19.97 7.15
N PRO A 198 5.69 -21.05 7.81
CA PRO A 198 5.17 -21.46 9.11
C PRO A 198 5.29 -20.36 10.16
N GLY A 199 4.35 -20.36 11.11
CA GLY A 199 4.34 -19.47 12.26
C GLY A 199 3.21 -18.44 12.23
N ASP A 200 2.94 -17.87 13.40
CA ASP A 200 2.05 -16.71 13.56
C ASP A 200 2.76 -15.40 13.21
N HIS A 201 2.08 -14.27 13.45
CA HIS A 201 2.59 -12.93 13.15
C HIS A 201 4.03 -12.70 13.61
N SER A 202 4.36 -13.08 14.85
CA SER A 202 5.69 -12.86 15.43
C SER A 202 6.56 -14.11 15.37
N GLY A 203 5.95 -15.29 15.35
CA GLY A 203 6.62 -16.58 15.28
C GLY A 203 7.25 -16.88 13.92
N ILE A 204 6.74 -16.28 12.84
CA ILE A 204 7.26 -16.46 11.47
C ILE A 204 8.78 -16.27 11.38
N VAL A 205 9.34 -15.27 12.08
CA VAL A 205 10.77 -14.97 12.05
C VAL A 205 11.60 -16.02 12.80
N ARG A 206 11.01 -16.80 13.69
CA ARG A 206 11.72 -17.77 14.53
C ARG A 206 11.82 -19.16 13.91
N THR A 207 11.17 -19.39 12.77
CA THR A 207 11.13 -20.74 12.18
C THR A 207 12.40 -21.09 11.41
N GLU A 208 12.75 -22.37 11.38
CA GLU A 208 13.86 -22.87 10.54
C GLU A 208 13.62 -22.58 9.06
N ARG A 209 12.35 -22.67 8.61
CA ARG A 209 12.00 -22.40 7.22
C ARG A 209 12.21 -20.93 6.85
N CYS A 210 11.95 -20.00 7.77
CA CYS A 210 12.25 -18.58 7.55
C CYS A 210 13.76 -18.37 7.38
N PHE A 211 14.58 -18.92 8.28
CA PHE A 211 16.04 -18.85 8.16
C PHE A 211 16.55 -19.45 6.84
N ALA A 212 16.14 -20.67 6.51
CA ALA A 212 16.52 -21.34 5.26
C ALA A 212 16.11 -20.54 4.01
N THR A 213 14.93 -19.91 4.05
CA THR A 213 14.43 -19.04 2.98
C THR A 213 15.30 -17.80 2.83
N LEU A 214 15.58 -17.08 3.92
CA LEU A 214 16.45 -15.90 3.91
C LEU A 214 17.86 -16.23 3.42
N ARG A 215 18.44 -17.34 3.91
CA ARG A 215 19.74 -17.84 3.46
C ARG A 215 19.77 -18.07 1.96
N ARG A 216 18.77 -18.78 1.42
CA ARG A 216 18.64 -19.05 -0.03
C ARG A 216 18.53 -17.75 -0.83
N LEU A 217 17.68 -16.82 -0.39
CA LEU A 217 17.49 -15.54 -1.07
C LEU A 217 18.79 -14.71 -1.08
N MET A 218 19.53 -14.73 0.03
CA MET A 218 20.80 -14.01 0.14
C MET A 218 21.86 -14.57 -0.80
N LEU A 219 22.07 -15.88 -0.80
CA LEU A 219 23.03 -16.53 -1.69
C LEU A 219 22.65 -16.32 -3.16
N SER A 220 21.36 -16.38 -3.50
CA SER A 220 20.89 -16.07 -4.85
C SER A 220 21.13 -14.60 -5.23
N ALA A 221 20.92 -13.66 -4.32
CA ALA A 221 21.12 -12.23 -4.59
C ALA A 221 22.60 -11.91 -4.85
N LEU A 222 23.53 -12.53 -4.11
CA LEU A 222 24.95 -12.33 -4.29
C LEU A 222 25.43 -12.80 -5.68
N VAL A 223 24.96 -13.97 -6.13
CA VAL A 223 25.29 -14.47 -7.48
C VAL A 223 24.81 -13.51 -8.56
N THR A 224 23.56 -13.04 -8.47
CA THR A 224 23.01 -12.09 -9.46
C THR A 224 23.69 -10.73 -9.41
N GLY A 225 24.02 -10.23 -8.20
CA GLY A 225 24.73 -8.96 -8.01
C GLY A 225 26.14 -8.97 -8.60
N THR A 226 26.85 -10.10 -8.50
CA THR A 226 28.18 -10.26 -9.11
C THR A 226 28.15 -10.34 -10.65
N ALA A 227 27.10 -10.93 -11.24
CA ALA A 227 26.98 -11.06 -12.69
C ALA A 227 26.64 -9.73 -13.40
N ALA A 228 25.95 -8.81 -12.73
CA ALA A 228 25.65 -7.48 -13.27
C ALA A 228 26.86 -6.52 -13.28
N GLY A 229 27.97 -6.89 -12.61
CA GLY A 229 29.22 -6.13 -12.56
C GLY A 229 30.29 -6.53 -13.58
N GLN A 230 30.00 -7.47 -14.49
CA GLN A 230 30.87 -7.82 -15.60
C GLN A 230 30.28 -7.28 -16.91
N ASP A 231 30.87 -6.22 -17.46
CA ASP A 231 30.53 -5.68 -18.78
C ASP A 231 30.59 -6.77 -19.86
N PRO A 232 29.49 -7.06 -20.58
CA PRO A 232 29.58 -7.67 -21.89
C PRO A 232 29.86 -6.56 -22.91
N VAL A 233 31.09 -6.57 -23.40
CA VAL A 233 31.53 -5.85 -24.59
C VAL A 233 30.55 -6.10 -25.75
N SER A 234 29.99 -5.00 -26.25
CA SER A 234 29.61 -4.71 -27.64
C SER A 234 29.57 -5.87 -28.64
N ALA A 235 28.37 -6.17 -29.15
CA ALA A 235 28.17 -6.54 -30.55
C ALA A 235 26.86 -5.94 -31.07
N ALA A 236 27.00 -5.10 -32.09
CA ALA A 236 26.01 -4.23 -32.69
C ALA A 236 25.04 -4.93 -33.67
N SER A 237 23.86 -4.34 -33.87
CA SER A 237 23.26 -4.01 -35.19
C SER A 237 21.84 -3.45 -34.99
N ALA A 238 21.60 -2.15 -35.22
CA ALA A 238 21.27 -1.51 -36.51
C ALA A 238 19.90 -2.01 -37.04
N LEU A 239 18.83 -1.25 -37.35
CA LEU A 239 18.49 0.14 -37.72
C LEU A 239 16.92 0.18 -37.80
N PRO A 240 16.21 1.23 -38.29
CA PRO A 240 16.47 2.67 -38.32
C PRO A 240 15.35 3.53 -37.68
N ALA A 241 15.68 4.80 -37.47
CA ALA A 241 14.77 5.89 -37.16
C ALA A 241 13.88 6.27 -38.35
N VAL A 242 12.63 6.67 -38.06
CA VAL A 242 11.76 7.43 -38.98
C VAL A 242 11.21 8.65 -38.23
N LEU A 243 11.20 9.75 -38.97
CA LEU A 243 11.06 11.15 -38.59
C LEU A 243 9.64 11.59 -38.21
N SER A 244 9.62 12.57 -37.29
CA SER A 244 8.79 13.80 -37.27
C SER A 244 7.27 13.73 -37.39
N SER A 245 6.59 14.30 -36.38
CA SER A 245 5.57 15.34 -36.64
C SER A 245 5.46 16.32 -35.47
N THR A 246 5.79 17.57 -35.77
CA THR A 246 5.50 18.79 -35.00
C THR A 246 4.00 19.03 -34.92
N VAL A 247 3.47 19.34 -33.73
CA VAL A 247 2.14 19.97 -33.57
C VAL A 247 2.29 21.26 -32.76
N ALA A 248 1.64 22.28 -33.31
CA ALA A 248 1.78 23.68 -33.01
C ALA A 248 1.20 24.11 -31.65
N THR A 249 1.88 25.11 -31.09
CA THR A 249 1.52 25.87 -29.90
C THR A 249 0.35 26.83 -30.21
N ALA A 250 -0.71 26.76 -29.41
CA ALA A 250 -1.81 27.75 -29.39
C ALA A 250 -1.82 28.50 -28.04
N PRO A 251 -2.28 29.77 -28.01
CA PRO A 251 -2.02 30.69 -26.91
C PRO A 251 -2.98 30.47 -25.72
N ARG A 252 -2.44 30.59 -24.50
CA ARG A 252 -3.22 30.56 -23.25
C ARG A 252 -3.83 31.94 -22.99
N THR A 253 -5.16 32.01 -22.98
CA THR A 253 -5.95 33.10 -22.43
C THR A 253 -6.07 32.93 -20.90
N SER A 254 -5.82 34.01 -20.17
CA SER A 254 -5.96 34.10 -18.71
C SER A 254 -7.41 33.93 -18.26
N PRO A 255 -7.69 33.25 -17.12
CA PRO A 255 -9.00 33.30 -16.49
C PRO A 255 -9.14 34.54 -15.60
N PRO A 256 -10.38 35.05 -15.39
CA PRO A 256 -10.65 36.22 -14.60
C PRO A 256 -10.61 35.94 -13.09
N SER A 257 -10.33 37.00 -12.35
CA SER A 257 -10.38 37.12 -10.89
C SER A 257 -11.74 36.68 -10.34
N VAL A 258 -11.72 35.78 -9.33
CA VAL A 258 -12.92 35.37 -8.61
C VAL A 258 -13.03 36.18 -7.33
N ASP A 259 -14.03 37.05 -7.32
CA ASP A 259 -14.50 37.76 -6.14
C ASP A 259 -14.98 36.79 -5.06
N SER A 260 -14.86 37.26 -3.82
CA SER A 260 -15.19 36.54 -2.59
C SER A 260 -16.70 36.24 -2.50
N ALA A 261 -17.09 35.01 -2.88
CA ALA A 261 -18.41 34.48 -2.60
C ALA A 261 -18.46 33.87 -1.20
N GLN A 262 -19.39 34.38 -0.38
CA GLN A 262 -19.76 33.86 0.92
C GLN A 262 -20.11 32.36 0.82
N GLN A 263 -19.38 31.52 1.58
CA GLN A 263 -19.61 30.08 1.65
C GLN A 263 -20.96 29.79 2.34
N ALA A 264 -21.87 29.17 1.59
CA ALA A 264 -22.99 28.45 2.15
C ALA A 264 -22.47 27.30 3.04
N PRO A 265 -23.20 26.91 4.10
CA PRO A 265 -22.80 25.81 4.96
C PRO A 265 -22.61 24.53 4.13
N PRO A 266 -21.56 23.72 4.40
CA PRO A 266 -21.27 22.53 3.60
C PRO A 266 -22.46 21.57 3.67
N ALA A 267 -22.97 21.15 2.50
CA ALA A 267 -23.99 20.12 2.41
C ALA A 267 -23.54 18.88 3.18
N THR A 268 -24.27 18.54 4.25
CA THR A 268 -23.99 17.37 5.08
C THR A 268 -24.47 16.13 4.35
N PHE A 269 -23.53 15.35 3.80
CA PHE A 269 -23.81 14.06 3.21
C PHE A 269 -24.10 13.00 4.28
N PRO A 270 -25.00 12.03 4.02
CA PRO A 270 -25.27 10.92 4.93
C PRO A 270 -24.03 10.04 5.19
N ASP A 271 -24.01 9.40 6.37
CA ASP A 271 -22.93 8.50 6.79
C ASP A 271 -22.88 7.21 5.93
N THR A 272 -21.69 6.64 5.75
CA THR A 272 -21.50 5.41 4.96
C THR A 272 -22.34 4.27 5.50
N LEU A 273 -22.38 4.11 6.82
CA LEU A 273 -23.03 2.97 7.47
C LEU A 273 -24.54 3.08 7.36
N ASP A 274 -25.11 4.29 7.43
CA ASP A 274 -26.55 4.49 7.26
C ASP A 274 -26.97 4.06 5.85
N ILE A 275 -26.24 4.52 4.82
CA ILE A 275 -26.49 4.14 3.42
C ILE A 275 -26.37 2.62 3.24
N VAL A 276 -25.34 2.00 3.81
CA VAL A 276 -25.13 0.55 3.71
C VAL A 276 -26.23 -0.22 4.44
N GLN A 277 -26.62 0.17 5.65
CA GLN A 277 -27.69 -0.48 6.41
C GLN A 277 -29.03 -0.41 5.70
N VAL A 278 -29.30 0.69 4.99
CA VAL A 278 -30.50 0.80 4.16
C VAL A 278 -30.37 -0.12 2.95
N ALA A 279 -29.26 -0.08 2.22
CA ALA A 279 -29.05 -0.93 1.04
C ALA A 279 -29.05 -2.43 1.36
N GLU A 280 -28.59 -2.84 2.55
CA GLU A 280 -28.63 -4.24 3.04
C GLU A 280 -30.05 -4.80 3.17
N ARG A 281 -31.06 -3.93 3.31
CA ARG A 281 -32.47 -4.36 3.38
C ARG A 281 -33.06 -4.75 2.03
N ILE A 282 -32.36 -4.47 0.93
CA ILE A 282 -32.79 -4.87 -0.41
C ILE A 282 -32.61 -6.40 -0.54
N PRO A 283 -33.67 -7.18 -0.81
CA PRO A 283 -33.62 -8.66 -0.71
C PRO A 283 -32.54 -9.33 -1.56
N ASP A 284 -32.25 -8.78 -2.75
CA ASP A 284 -31.29 -9.34 -3.69
C ASP A 284 -29.85 -8.91 -3.41
N MET A 285 -29.61 -8.15 -2.34
CA MET A 285 -28.27 -7.66 -2.04
C MET A 285 -27.30 -8.81 -1.75
N ASP A 286 -27.80 -9.98 -1.33
CA ASP A 286 -26.99 -11.19 -1.14
C ASP A 286 -26.54 -11.85 -2.46
N ASP A 287 -27.20 -11.56 -3.58
CA ASP A 287 -26.83 -12.06 -4.91
C ASP A 287 -25.61 -11.30 -5.48
N PRO A 288 -24.47 -11.99 -5.73
CA PRO A 288 -23.29 -11.37 -6.32
C PRO A 288 -23.53 -10.76 -7.70
N ASP A 289 -24.43 -11.31 -8.52
CA ASP A 289 -24.70 -10.79 -9.86
C ASP A 289 -25.54 -9.52 -9.81
N PHE A 290 -26.50 -9.43 -8.88
CA PHE A 290 -27.19 -8.19 -8.56
C PHE A 290 -26.21 -7.07 -8.18
N ARG A 291 -25.28 -7.34 -7.25
CA ARG A 291 -24.27 -6.35 -6.83
C ARG A 291 -23.35 -5.93 -7.97
N ARG A 292 -22.95 -6.86 -8.86
CA ARG A 292 -22.17 -6.52 -10.07
C ARG A 292 -22.97 -5.64 -11.03
N GLN A 293 -24.27 -5.89 -11.16
CA GLN A 293 -25.14 -5.08 -12.00
C GLN A 293 -25.26 -3.65 -11.48
N VAL A 294 -25.32 -3.44 -10.16
CA VAL A 294 -25.26 -2.12 -9.52
C VAL A 294 -23.98 -1.38 -9.94
N VAL A 295 -22.81 -1.99 -9.75
CA VAL A 295 -21.51 -1.38 -10.11
C VAL A 295 -21.44 -1.05 -11.60
N ARG A 296 -21.99 -1.92 -12.46
CA ARG A 296 -22.03 -1.71 -13.91
C ARG A 296 -22.88 -0.49 -14.27
N LEU A 297 -24.07 -0.33 -13.68
CA LEU A 297 -24.94 0.82 -13.92
C LEU A 297 -24.29 2.12 -13.44
N MET A 298 -23.67 2.10 -12.25
CA MET A 298 -22.93 3.25 -11.73
C MET A 298 -21.80 3.70 -12.66
N ARG A 299 -21.01 2.75 -13.18
CA ARG A 299 -19.93 3.05 -14.13
C ARG A 299 -20.47 3.69 -15.41
N SER A 300 -21.61 3.22 -15.89
CA SER A 300 -22.26 3.81 -17.06
C SER A 300 -22.74 5.24 -16.82
N ALA A 301 -23.20 5.54 -15.61
CA ALA A 301 -23.73 6.86 -15.25
C ALA A 301 -22.65 7.91 -14.98
N LEU A 302 -21.46 7.51 -14.51
CA LEU A 302 -20.39 8.44 -14.09
C LEU A 302 -19.46 8.89 -15.22
N GLU A 303 -19.75 8.55 -16.48
CA GLU A 303 -18.91 8.76 -17.67
C GLU A 303 -17.49 8.11 -17.61
N PRO A 304 -16.83 7.88 -18.76
CA PRO A 304 -15.47 7.29 -18.80
C PRO A 304 -14.40 8.12 -18.06
N GLN A 305 -14.66 9.40 -17.78
CA GLN A 305 -13.67 10.35 -17.23
C GLN A 305 -13.49 10.23 -15.71
N ALA A 306 -14.38 9.51 -15.01
CA ALA A 306 -14.44 9.52 -13.55
C ALA A 306 -13.66 8.39 -12.86
N GLY A 307 -13.21 7.36 -13.58
CA GLY A 307 -12.39 6.29 -13.00
C GLY A 307 -13.07 5.47 -11.88
N PHE A 308 -14.40 5.48 -11.79
CA PHE A 308 -15.12 4.76 -10.75
C PHE A 308 -14.94 3.23 -10.93
N SER A 309 -14.26 2.61 -9.96
CA SER A 309 -14.06 1.16 -9.90
C SER A 309 -14.20 0.69 -8.46
N ALA A 310 -15.18 -0.19 -8.22
CA ALA A 310 -15.32 -0.94 -6.99
C ALA A 310 -14.84 -2.38 -7.21
N GLY A 311 -13.97 -2.86 -6.34
CA GLY A 311 -13.51 -4.26 -6.36
C GLY A 311 -14.60 -5.20 -5.86
N PHE A 312 -14.76 -6.35 -6.51
CA PHE A 312 -15.73 -7.36 -6.06
C PHE A 312 -15.37 -7.88 -4.66
N ARG A 313 -16.37 -7.99 -3.78
CA ARG A 313 -16.27 -8.68 -2.49
C ARG A 313 -17.29 -9.82 -2.43
N ALA A 314 -16.85 -10.95 -1.89
CA ALA A 314 -17.69 -12.14 -1.74
C ALA A 314 -18.86 -11.87 -0.77
N HIS A 315 -18.59 -11.21 0.36
CA HIS A 315 -19.63 -10.88 1.33
C HIS A 315 -20.44 -9.64 0.88
N PRO A 316 -21.79 -9.69 0.92
CA PRO A 316 -22.68 -8.60 0.48
C PRO A 316 -22.40 -7.26 1.14
N ARG A 317 -22.37 -7.25 2.48
CA ARG A 317 -22.01 -6.10 3.31
C ARG A 317 -20.67 -5.48 2.96
N ASP A 318 -19.62 -6.30 2.82
CA ASP A 318 -18.28 -5.80 2.47
C ASP A 318 -18.26 -5.18 1.08
N HIS A 319 -19.04 -5.73 0.15
CA HIS A 319 -19.15 -5.20 -1.20
C HIS A 319 -19.88 -3.85 -1.21
N LEU A 320 -20.97 -3.72 -0.44
CA LEU A 320 -21.67 -2.46 -0.25
C LEU A 320 -20.78 -1.39 0.40
N LEU A 321 -20.02 -1.76 1.43
CA LEU A 321 -19.04 -0.86 2.06
C LEU A 321 -17.99 -0.38 1.08
N GLU A 322 -17.46 -1.26 0.22
CA GLU A 322 -16.55 -0.87 -0.86
C GLU A 322 -17.23 0.11 -1.83
N ILE A 323 -18.44 -0.20 -2.31
CA ILE A 323 -19.16 0.64 -3.29
C ILE A 323 -19.45 2.03 -2.73
N VAL A 324 -20.07 2.12 -1.55
CA VAL A 324 -20.44 3.41 -0.93
C VAL A 324 -19.18 4.19 -0.50
N GLY A 325 -18.15 3.50 0.00
CA GLY A 325 -16.87 4.11 0.32
C GLY A 325 -16.18 4.73 -0.90
N ARG A 326 -16.27 4.07 -2.07
CA ARG A 326 -15.81 4.64 -3.34
C ARG A 326 -16.61 5.87 -3.74
N CYS A 327 -17.93 5.86 -3.57
CA CYS A 327 -18.74 7.06 -3.86
C CYS A 327 -18.34 8.26 -2.99
N GLN A 328 -18.07 8.02 -1.70
CA GLN A 328 -17.71 9.08 -0.76
C GLN A 328 -16.30 9.64 -0.97
N SER A 329 -15.38 8.83 -1.47
CA SER A 329 -14.00 9.23 -1.82
C SER A 329 -13.87 9.73 -3.25
N HIS A 330 -14.94 9.68 -4.04
CA HIS A 330 -14.95 10.13 -5.42
C HIS A 330 -14.83 11.66 -5.52
N ILE A 331 -14.10 12.16 -6.51
CA ILE A 331 -13.95 13.61 -6.76
C ILE A 331 -15.31 14.29 -7.02
N LEU A 332 -16.22 13.57 -7.68
CA LEU A 332 -17.63 13.94 -7.82
C LEU A 332 -18.48 13.15 -6.81
N ARG A 333 -18.25 13.37 -5.52
CA ARG A 333 -18.92 12.60 -4.44
C ARG A 333 -20.44 12.57 -4.56
N GLY A 334 -21.07 13.74 -4.78
CA GLY A 334 -22.51 13.85 -4.91
C GLY A 334 -23.05 13.04 -6.10
N ALA A 335 -22.42 13.19 -7.27
CA ALA A 335 -22.78 12.43 -8.46
C ALA A 335 -22.59 10.92 -8.28
N ALA A 336 -21.53 10.49 -7.58
CA ALA A 336 -21.29 9.07 -7.33
C ALA A 336 -22.31 8.44 -6.38
N LEU A 337 -22.73 9.17 -5.34
CA LEU A 337 -23.81 8.73 -4.45
C LEU A 337 -25.16 8.72 -5.16
N ALA A 338 -25.46 9.72 -5.99
CA ALA A 338 -26.66 9.74 -6.82
C ALA A 338 -26.68 8.55 -7.80
N ALA A 339 -25.56 8.26 -8.46
CA ALA A 339 -25.43 7.10 -9.36
C ALA A 339 -25.66 5.76 -8.63
N PHE A 340 -25.18 5.62 -7.39
CA PHE A 340 -25.45 4.44 -6.56
C PHE A 340 -26.95 4.28 -6.25
N ARG A 341 -27.57 5.35 -5.75
CA ARG A 341 -29.01 5.43 -5.48
C ARG A 341 -29.83 5.09 -6.73
N ASP A 342 -29.48 5.65 -7.88
CA ASP A 342 -30.22 5.49 -9.13
C ASP A 342 -30.04 4.09 -9.73
N ALA A 343 -28.86 3.48 -9.57
CA ALA A 343 -28.63 2.09 -9.94
C ALA A 343 -29.54 1.14 -9.15
N LEU A 344 -29.64 1.32 -7.83
CA LEU A 344 -30.58 0.55 -6.99
C LEU A 344 -32.05 0.86 -7.35
N GLY A 345 -32.35 2.15 -7.59
CA GLY A 345 -33.61 2.64 -8.14
C GLY A 345 -34.07 1.96 -9.42
N THR A 346 -33.12 1.68 -10.31
CA THR A 346 -33.38 1.05 -11.60
C THR A 346 -33.65 -0.45 -11.44
N LEU A 347 -32.90 -1.11 -10.56
CA LEU A 347 -33.03 -2.56 -10.36
C LEU A 347 -34.21 -2.93 -9.47
N ARG A 348 -34.57 -2.08 -8.51
CA ARG A 348 -35.64 -2.30 -7.52
C ARG A 348 -36.43 -1.00 -7.28
N PRO A 349 -37.24 -0.57 -8.27
CA PRO A 349 -37.95 0.73 -8.20
C PRO A 349 -38.99 0.82 -7.08
N ASP A 350 -39.61 -0.31 -6.71
CA ASP A 350 -40.71 -0.38 -5.74
C ASP A 350 -40.26 -0.81 -4.32
N ASP A 351 -38.96 -0.98 -4.09
CA ASP A 351 -38.43 -1.42 -2.80
C ASP A 351 -38.38 -0.26 -1.79
N ALA A 352 -38.83 -0.52 -0.55
CA ALA A 352 -38.90 0.48 0.50
C ALA A 352 -37.53 1.07 0.87
N ALA A 353 -36.47 0.26 0.84
CA ALA A 353 -35.10 0.71 1.11
C ALA A 353 -34.58 1.61 -0.01
N THR A 354 -34.96 1.34 -1.26
CA THR A 354 -34.64 2.21 -2.40
C THR A 354 -35.31 3.59 -2.26
N VAL A 355 -36.57 3.65 -1.81
CA VAL A 355 -37.27 4.91 -1.53
C VAL A 355 -36.57 5.69 -0.42
N GLU A 356 -36.16 5.01 0.65
CA GLU A 356 -35.43 5.61 1.76
C GLU A 356 -34.05 6.15 1.31
N LEU A 357 -33.31 5.40 0.49
CA LEU A 357 -32.05 5.86 -0.11
C LEU A 357 -32.24 7.11 -0.96
N ARG A 358 -33.38 7.25 -1.68
CA ARG A 358 -33.70 8.48 -2.41
C ARG A 358 -33.93 9.68 -1.50
N ALA A 359 -34.58 9.48 -0.35
CA ALA A 359 -34.76 10.54 0.63
C ALA A 359 -33.44 10.94 1.31
N MET A 360 -32.55 9.98 1.56
CA MET A 360 -31.24 10.20 2.17
C MET A 360 -30.24 10.88 1.24
N ILE A 361 -30.17 10.43 -0.02
CA ILE A 361 -29.20 10.90 -1.00
C ILE A 361 -29.92 11.86 -1.95
N LYS A 362 -29.87 13.15 -1.61
CA LYS A 362 -30.41 14.23 -2.44
C LYS A 362 -29.55 14.42 -3.69
N ASP A 363 -30.18 14.93 -4.75
CA ASP A 363 -29.45 15.29 -5.97
C ASP A 363 -28.36 16.32 -5.65
N PRO A 364 -27.16 16.16 -6.21
CA PRO A 364 -26.15 17.21 -6.13
C PRO A 364 -26.67 18.47 -6.84
N GLU A 365 -26.66 19.62 -6.16
CA GLU A 365 -26.90 20.93 -6.77
C GLU A 365 -25.83 21.28 -7.82
#